data_AF-A0A3D1H7L5-F1
#
_entry.id   AF-A0A3D1H7L5-F1
#
_cell.length_a   1.000
_cell.length_b   1.000
_cell.length_c   1.000
_cell.angle_alpha   90.00
_cell.angle_beta   90.00
_cell.angle_gamma   90.00
#
_symmetry.space_group_name_H-M   'P 1'
#
loop_
_entity.id
_entity.type
_entity.pdbx_description
1 polymer ?
#
loop_
_entity_poly.entity_id
_entity_poly.type
_entity_poly.pdbx_seq_one_letter_code
_entity_poly.pdbx_strand_id
1 'polypeptide(L)'
;ICEAVSKAGATSLNHTMVRLNGAIALLFEDWILKTFPLKATRVLNLIAQSQGGKLGNTTPGERMRGSGVLAESIHQQVRLAKKKFNLHYKPKPLATSVHPFVSSAQLNLF
;
A
#
# COMPACT_ATOMS: atom_id res chain seq x y z
N ILE A 1 9.95 13.95 -6.05
CA ILE A 1 9.10 13.76 -4.85
C ILE A 1 9.93 13.37 -3.64
N CYS A 2 10.55 12.18 -3.59
CA CYS A 2 11.28 11.69 -2.40
C CYS A 2 12.35 12.64 -1.85
N GLU A 3 13.13 13.28 -2.72
CA GLU A 3 14.11 14.29 -2.32
C GLU A 3 13.46 15.52 -1.68
N ALA A 4 12.43 16.07 -2.32
CA ALA A 4 11.73 17.25 -1.84
C ALA A 4 11.06 17.01 -0.48
N VAL A 5 10.41 15.86 -0.29
CA VAL A 5 9.77 15.52 0.99
C VAL A 5 10.79 15.22 2.08
N SER A 6 11.93 14.63 1.75
CA SER A 6 13.03 14.43 2.69
C SER A 6 13.58 15.77 3.18
N LYS A 7 13.78 16.75 2.27
CA LYS A 7 14.17 18.13 2.64
C LYS A 7 13.09 18.85 3.47
N ALA A 8 11.82 18.52 3.26
CA ALA A 8 10.71 19.06 4.04
C ALA A 8 10.52 18.38 5.42
N GLY A 9 11.38 17.44 5.81
CA GLY A 9 11.36 16.80 7.12
C GLY A 9 10.59 15.48 7.20
N ALA A 10 10.20 14.88 6.06
CA ALA A 10 9.62 13.54 6.08
C ALA A 10 10.63 12.52 6.61
N THR A 11 10.20 11.66 7.52
CA THR A 11 11.03 10.63 8.15
C THR A 11 10.77 9.23 7.60
N SER A 12 9.60 9.02 7.02
CA SER A 12 9.18 7.74 6.44
C SER A 12 8.45 7.95 5.13
N LEU A 13 8.47 6.92 4.30
CA LEU A 13 7.70 6.83 3.06
C LEU A 13 7.01 5.48 3.05
N ASN A 14 5.81 5.39 2.50
CA ASN A 14 5.14 4.12 2.22
C ASN A 14 4.40 4.21 0.89
N HIS A 15 4.18 3.05 0.27
CA HIS A 15 3.39 2.93 -0.94
C HIS A 15 2.41 1.77 -0.76
N THR A 16 1.32 1.79 -1.53
CA THR A 16 0.33 0.72 -1.54
C THR A 16 -0.08 0.50 -2.99
N MET A 17 -0.28 -0.76 -3.36
CA MET A 17 -0.74 -1.10 -4.70
C MET A 17 -2.21 -0.73 -4.88
N VAL A 18 -2.65 -0.63 -6.14
CA VAL A 18 -4.06 -0.42 -6.48
C VAL A 18 -4.90 -1.54 -5.90
N ARG A 19 -6.02 -1.18 -5.27
CA ARG A 19 -6.93 -2.10 -4.56
C ARG A 19 -8.34 -2.00 -5.13
N LEU A 20 -8.74 -3.02 -5.87
CA LEU A 20 -10.08 -3.13 -6.44
C LEU A 20 -10.81 -4.29 -5.77
N ASN A 21 -11.41 -4.03 -4.61
CA ASN A 21 -12.10 -5.07 -3.83
C ASN A 21 -13.58 -5.13 -4.21
N GLY A 22 -14.09 -6.33 -4.52
CA GLY A 22 -15.52 -6.57 -4.75
C GLY A 22 -16.11 -5.66 -5.82
N ALA A 23 -17.21 -4.98 -5.50
CA ALA A 23 -17.94 -4.10 -6.42
C ALA A 23 -17.10 -2.96 -7.01
N ILE A 24 -16.02 -2.55 -6.34
CA ILE A 24 -15.13 -1.47 -6.81
C ILE A 24 -14.41 -1.87 -8.11
N ALA A 25 -14.09 -3.16 -8.27
CA ALA A 25 -13.44 -3.64 -9.50
C ALA A 25 -14.34 -3.46 -10.73
N LEU A 26 -15.62 -3.80 -10.60
CA LEU A 26 -16.60 -3.68 -11.68
C LEU A 26 -16.84 -2.21 -12.07
N LEU A 27 -16.97 -1.33 -11.06
CA LEU A 27 -17.12 0.11 -11.31
C LEU A 27 -15.89 0.70 -11.99
N PHE A 28 -14.70 0.29 -11.58
CA PHE A 28 -13.46 0.76 -12.19
C PHE A 28 -13.32 0.27 -13.64
N GLU A 29 -13.68 -0.98 -13.91
CA GLU A 29 -13.66 -1.56 -15.25
C GLU A 29 -14.61 -0.84 -16.21
N ASP A 30 -15.87 -0.61 -15.80
CA ASP A 30 -16.82 0.14 -16.61
C ASP A 30 -16.36 1.60 -16.85
N TRP A 31 -15.83 2.24 -15.81
CA TRP A 31 -15.31 3.60 -15.90
C TRP A 31 -14.10 3.72 -16.85
N ILE A 32 -13.13 2.80 -16.76
CA ILE A 32 -11.91 2.88 -17.57
C ILE A 32 -12.20 2.56 -19.04
N LEU A 33 -13.16 1.66 -19.32
CA LEU A 33 -13.61 1.37 -20.67
C LEU A 33 -14.28 2.57 -21.33
N LYS A 34 -15.09 3.33 -20.57
CA LYS A 34 -15.76 4.54 -21.07
C LYS A 34 -14.80 5.71 -21.27
N THR A 35 -13.88 5.90 -20.33
CA THR A 35 -13.01 7.10 -20.31
C THR A 35 -11.76 6.92 -21.17
N PHE A 36 -11.18 5.72 -21.18
CA PHE A 36 -9.91 5.44 -21.87
C PHE A 36 -9.94 4.08 -22.59
N PRO A 37 -10.83 3.89 -23.59
CA PRO A 37 -11.06 2.60 -24.23
C PRO A 37 -9.78 1.96 -24.79
N LEU A 38 -8.89 2.77 -25.39
CA LEU A 38 -7.63 2.30 -25.99
C LEU A 38 -6.61 1.80 -24.97
N LYS A 39 -6.71 2.21 -23.70
CA LYS A 39 -5.75 1.86 -22.63
C LYS A 39 -6.35 0.90 -21.60
N ALA A 40 -7.67 0.78 -21.55
CA ALA A 40 -8.41 0.01 -20.55
C ALA A 40 -7.89 -1.42 -20.41
N THR A 41 -7.84 -2.17 -21.51
CA THR A 41 -7.38 -3.57 -21.52
C THR A 41 -5.96 -3.71 -20.96
N ARG A 42 -5.04 -2.82 -21.37
CA ARG A 42 -3.65 -2.84 -20.88
C ARG A 42 -3.58 -2.58 -19.39
N VAL A 43 -4.31 -1.58 -18.90
CA VAL A 43 -4.30 -1.21 -17.47
C VAL A 43 -4.90 -2.32 -16.62
N LEU A 44 -6.05 -2.88 -17.02
CA LEU A 44 -6.70 -3.99 -16.32
C LEU A 44 -5.79 -5.23 -16.25
N ASN A 45 -5.10 -5.57 -17.34
CA ASN A 45 -4.14 -6.67 -17.37
C ASN A 45 -2.95 -6.44 -16.43
N LEU A 46 -2.41 -5.22 -16.37
CA LEU A 46 -1.31 -4.89 -15.45
C LEU A 46 -1.74 -4.97 -13.99
N ILE A 47 -2.97 -4.53 -13.69
CA ILE A 47 -3.54 -4.64 -12.33
C ILE A 47 -3.73 -6.12 -11.97
N ALA A 48 -4.30 -6.92 -12.87
CA ALA A 48 -4.48 -8.34 -12.65
C ALA A 48 -3.14 -9.07 -12.43
N GLN A 49 -2.12 -8.77 -13.24
CA GLN A 49 -0.77 -9.33 -13.07
C GLN A 49 -0.13 -8.96 -11.72
N SER A 50 -0.39 -7.75 -11.23
CA SER A 50 0.11 -7.26 -9.94
C SER A 50 -0.65 -7.82 -8.73
N GLN A 51 -1.71 -8.60 -8.97
CA GLN A 51 -2.58 -9.18 -7.96
C GLN A 51 -2.76 -10.70 -8.14
N GLY A 52 -1.82 -11.37 -8.82
CA GLY A 52 -1.83 -12.82 -8.97
C GLY A 52 -2.86 -13.35 -9.97
N GLY A 53 -3.17 -12.55 -11.00
CA GLY A 53 -4.08 -12.92 -12.09
C GLY A 53 -5.55 -12.55 -11.86
N LYS A 54 -5.88 -11.95 -10.71
CA LYS A 54 -7.25 -11.50 -10.38
C LYS A 54 -7.28 -9.97 -10.23
N LEU A 55 -8.39 -9.34 -10.57
CA LEU A 55 -8.56 -7.89 -10.42
C LEU A 55 -8.67 -7.44 -8.95
N GLY A 56 -9.06 -8.35 -8.07
CA GLY A 56 -9.20 -8.11 -6.64
C GLY A 56 -8.60 -9.25 -5.81
N ASN A 57 -7.97 -8.89 -4.69
CA ASN A 57 -7.50 -9.83 -3.69
C ASN A 57 -8.09 -9.48 -2.31
N THR A 58 -8.74 -10.47 -1.68
CA THR A 58 -9.33 -10.35 -0.34
C THR A 58 -8.33 -10.71 0.76
N THR A 59 -7.24 -11.42 0.42
CA THR A 59 -6.23 -11.90 1.38
C THR A 59 -5.52 -10.73 2.06
N PRO A 60 -5.61 -10.62 3.41
CA PRO A 60 -4.86 -9.62 4.17
C PRO A 60 -3.36 -9.73 3.92
N GLY A 61 -2.65 -8.59 3.91
CA GLY A 61 -1.22 -8.54 3.60
C GLY A 61 -0.92 -8.52 2.09
N GLU A 62 -1.45 -9.48 1.34
CA GLU A 62 -1.25 -9.55 -0.12
C GLU A 62 -1.97 -8.43 -0.86
N ARG A 63 -3.19 -8.06 -0.43
CA ARG A 63 -3.97 -6.97 -1.04
C ARG A 63 -3.28 -5.60 -1.02
N MET A 64 -2.35 -5.36 -0.08
CA MET A 64 -1.64 -4.07 0.06
C MET A 64 -0.30 -4.08 -0.67
N ARG A 65 0.34 -5.24 -0.70
CA ARG A 65 1.65 -5.46 -1.29
C ARG A 65 1.54 -5.76 -2.79
N GLY A 66 0.50 -6.46 -3.22
CA GLY A 66 0.46 -7.06 -4.55
C GLY A 66 1.43 -8.23 -4.67
N SER A 67 1.29 -8.98 -5.74
CA SER A 67 2.12 -10.14 -6.08
C SER A 67 2.57 -10.07 -7.54
N GLY A 68 3.60 -10.82 -7.89
CA GLY A 68 4.15 -10.86 -9.24
C GLY A 68 5.27 -9.85 -9.52
N VAL A 69 5.88 -10.00 -10.69
CA VAL A 69 7.13 -9.30 -11.08
C VAL A 69 6.96 -7.77 -11.08
N LEU A 70 5.80 -7.27 -11.51
CA LEU A 70 5.56 -5.83 -11.55
C LEU A 70 5.49 -5.22 -10.15
N ALA A 71 4.79 -5.87 -9.22
CA ALA A 71 4.72 -5.43 -7.83
C ALA A 71 6.11 -5.47 -7.18
N GLU A 72 6.89 -6.51 -7.44
CA GLU A 72 8.28 -6.62 -6.95
C GLU A 72 9.17 -5.50 -7.47
N SER A 73 9.10 -5.17 -8.77
CA SER A 73 9.86 -4.08 -9.36
C SER A 73 9.52 -2.74 -8.70
N ILE A 74 8.24 -2.44 -8.48
CA ILE A 74 7.79 -1.24 -7.77
C ILE A 74 8.33 -1.23 -6.33
N HIS A 75 8.32 -2.37 -5.65
CA HIS A 75 8.85 -2.48 -4.29
C HIS A 75 10.34 -2.20 -4.21
N GLN A 76 11.10 -2.70 -5.18
CA GLN A 76 12.53 -2.44 -5.28
C GLN A 76 12.80 -0.95 -5.50
N GLN A 77 12.08 -0.32 -6.43
CA GLN A 77 12.21 1.12 -6.69
C GLN A 77 11.93 1.95 -5.43
N VAL A 78 10.84 1.64 -4.73
CA VAL A 78 10.49 2.35 -3.49
C VAL A 78 11.51 2.08 -2.39
N ARG A 79 11.98 0.85 -2.23
CA ARG A 79 13.03 0.50 -1.25
C ARG A 79 14.32 1.27 -1.51
N LEU A 80 14.75 1.36 -2.77
CA LEU A 80 15.93 2.13 -3.17
C LEU A 80 15.74 3.62 -2.87
N ALA A 81 14.57 4.18 -3.19
CA ALA A 81 14.26 5.58 -2.88
C ALA A 81 14.28 5.84 -1.35
N LYS A 82 13.70 4.95 -0.54
CA LYS A 82 13.75 5.04 0.93
C LYS A 82 15.16 5.05 1.47
N LYS A 83 16.03 4.17 0.93
CA LYS A 83 17.43 4.08 1.34
C LYS A 83 18.21 5.34 0.91
N LYS A 84 17.98 5.84 -0.30
CA LYS A 84 18.68 7.01 -0.84
C LYS A 84 18.39 8.30 -0.05
N PHE A 85 17.15 8.47 0.43
CA PHE A 85 16.70 9.72 1.08
C PHE A 85 16.45 9.57 2.58
N ASN A 86 16.94 8.50 3.22
CA ASN A 86 16.76 8.22 4.65
C ASN A 86 15.29 8.18 5.14
N LEU A 87 14.34 7.82 4.26
CA LEU A 87 12.91 7.76 4.54
C LEU A 87 12.47 6.40 5.11
N HIS A 88 13.24 5.86 6.05
CA HIS A 88 13.05 4.52 6.61
C HIS A 88 12.89 4.52 8.14
N TYR A 89 12.51 5.66 8.71
CA TYR A 89 12.26 5.78 10.15
C TYR A 89 11.25 4.74 10.61
N LYS A 90 11.61 4.02 11.68
CA LYS A 90 10.72 3.13 12.42
C LYS A 90 10.45 3.80 13.77
N PRO A 91 9.17 4.06 14.13
CA PRO A 91 8.85 4.64 15.43
C PRO A 91 9.41 3.74 16.55
N LYS A 92 10.03 4.36 17.55
CA LYS A 92 10.38 3.64 18.78
C LYS A 92 9.09 3.16 19.46
N PRO A 93 9.10 1.97 20.08
CA PRO A 93 7.97 1.53 20.89
C PRO A 93 7.68 2.58 21.96
N LEU A 94 6.39 2.83 22.20
CA LEU A 94 5.94 3.75 23.24
C LEU A 94 6.33 3.19 24.61
N ALA A 95 6.65 4.08 25.56
CA ALA A 95 7.00 3.67 26.91
C ALA A 95 5.76 3.13 27.64
N THR A 96 5.66 1.82 27.80
CA THR A 96 4.53 1.16 28.48
C THR A 96 4.64 1.19 30.01
N SER A 97 5.74 1.70 30.57
CA SER A 97 5.97 1.71 32.02
C SER A 97 5.01 2.61 32.80
N VAL A 98 4.40 3.61 32.15
CA VAL A 98 3.46 4.56 32.78
C VAL A 98 2.02 4.04 32.75
N HIS A 99 1.70 3.12 31.83
CA HIS A 99 0.40 2.44 31.72
C HIS A 99 0.61 0.93 31.74
N PRO A 100 0.79 0.31 32.92
CA PRO A 100 0.84 -1.14 33.01
C PRO A 100 -0.46 -1.72 32.45
N PHE A 101 -0.33 -2.70 31.55
CA PHE A 101 -1.49 -3.41 31.00
C PHE A 101 -2.19 -4.16 32.14
N VAL A 102 -3.27 -3.60 32.67
CA VAL A 102 -4.11 -4.28 33.65
C VAL A 102 -5.11 -5.14 32.87
N SER A 103 -4.94 -6.45 32.94
CA SER A 103 -5.88 -7.43 32.37
C SER A 103 -7.20 -7.38 33.15
N SER A 104 -8.08 -6.46 32.78
CA SER A 104 -9.45 -6.37 33.29
C SER A 104 -10.43 -6.79 32.20
N ALA A 105 -11.62 -7.30 32.59
CA ALA A 105 -12.68 -7.69 31.66
C ALA A 105 -13.27 -6.49 30.86
N GLN A 106 -12.85 -5.26 31.19
CA GLN A 106 -13.30 -4.03 30.58
C GLN A 106 -12.11 -3.24 30.03
N LEU A 107 -12.27 -2.62 28.86
CA LEU A 107 -11.28 -1.71 28.31
C LEU A 107 -11.24 -0.44 29.17
N ASN A 108 -10.11 -0.18 29.82
CA ASN A 108 -9.86 1.10 30.48
C ASN A 108 -9.70 2.17 29.40
N LEU A 109 -10.61 3.15 29.39
CA LEU A 109 -10.66 4.22 28.38
C LEU A 109 -9.68 5.37 28.68
N PHE A 110 -8.89 5.29 29.75
CA PHE A 110 -7.92 6.30 30.17
C PHE A 110 -6.72 5.64 30.86
#